data_AF-A0A2D5YSD1-F1
#
_entry.id   AF-A0A2D5YSD1-F1
#
_cell.length_a   1.000
_cell.length_b   1.000
_cell.length_c   1.000
_cell.angle_alpha   90.00
_cell.angle_beta   90.00
_cell.angle_gamma   90.00
#
_symmetry.space_group_name_H-M   'P 1'
#
loop_
_entity.id
_entity.type
_entity.pdbx_description
1 polymer ?
#
loop_
_entity_poly.entity_id
_entity_poly.type
_entity_poly.pdbx_seq_one_letter_code
_entity_poly.pdbx_strand_id
1 'polypeptide(L)'
;MTKSRFSKVLCMIVTLAVLIGAGFETHGRLDRGRINDFHEAVEHQYRTVIAPKLENLGPNDEWEGDQLPVTPEAIALLRPNFIFERRYNNGRVGFTVLMSQTRDARDMLGHYPPICYTGQGWRLTRQVEQPKDRWVVDDVSIAVMEYDFRRSYEFSVDEEEVQTYLVVRNFMILPDRNSVWDMDLVDKHQEDFRKRGYGAAQVQIVFYGETTTMGFRDDITTMLITTLEPLLKTILNGVVIE
;
A
#
# COMPACT_ATOMS: atom_id res chain seq x y z
N MET A 1 -5.07 -51.85 35.94
CA MET A 1 -4.22 -50.87 35.23
C MET A 1 -3.98 -49.68 36.14
N THR A 2 -2.74 -49.31 36.45
CA THR A 2 -2.44 -48.19 37.36
C THR A 2 -2.71 -46.85 36.65
N LYS A 3 -3.32 -45.88 37.34
CA LYS A 3 -3.64 -44.53 36.81
C LYS A 3 -2.46 -43.87 36.08
N SER A 4 -1.23 -44.19 36.49
CA SER A 4 0.04 -43.75 35.87
C SER A 4 0.19 -44.15 34.40
N ARG A 5 -0.21 -45.37 34.01
CA ARG A 5 -0.08 -45.83 32.61
C ARG A 5 -1.06 -45.11 31.68
N PHE A 6 -2.28 -44.85 32.16
CA PHE A 6 -3.31 -44.16 31.38
C PHE A 6 -2.91 -42.70 31.07
N SER A 7 -2.38 -41.98 32.06
CA SER A 7 -1.91 -40.59 31.88
C SER A 7 -0.80 -40.46 30.83
N LYS A 8 0.15 -41.40 30.79
CA LYS A 8 1.24 -41.39 29.79
C LYS A 8 0.73 -41.61 28.37
N VAL A 9 -0.20 -42.54 28.18
CA VAL A 9 -0.79 -42.83 26.86
C VAL A 9 -1.59 -41.62 26.36
N LEU A 10 -2.41 -41.02 27.23
CA LEU A 10 -3.17 -39.81 26.86
C LEU A 10 -2.25 -38.66 26.46
N CYS A 11 -1.18 -38.41 27.22
CA CYS A 11 -0.20 -37.37 26.89
C CYS A 11 0.45 -37.62 25.52
N MET A 12 0.86 -38.85 25.21
CA MET A 12 1.44 -39.19 23.91
C MET A 12 0.45 -38.99 22.75
N ILE A 13 -0.82 -39.33 22.94
CA ILE A 13 -1.87 -39.11 21.93
C ILE A 13 -2.07 -37.61 21.67
N VAL A 14 -2.15 -36.79 22.73
CA VAL A 14 -2.30 -35.33 22.60
C VAL A 14 -1.10 -34.72 21.91
N THR A 15 0.13 -35.08 22.31
CA THR A 15 1.34 -34.59 21.65
C THR A 15 1.39 -34.98 20.18
N LEU A 16 1.05 -36.23 19.85
CA LEU A 16 1.02 -36.69 18.47
C LEU A 16 -0.04 -35.95 17.65
N ALA A 17 -1.23 -35.71 18.22
CA ALA A 17 -2.28 -34.93 17.57
C ALA A 17 -1.84 -33.47 17.31
N VAL A 18 -1.14 -32.84 18.25
CA VAL A 18 -0.57 -31.48 18.08
C VAL A 18 0.51 -31.48 16.99
N LEU A 19 1.40 -32.47 16.96
CA LEU A 19 2.45 -32.58 15.95
C LEU A 19 1.88 -32.86 14.55
N ILE A 20 0.84 -33.70 14.45
CA ILE A 20 0.13 -33.95 13.21
C ILE A 20 -0.60 -32.67 12.76
N GLY A 21 -1.28 -31.99 13.67
CA GLY A 21 -1.92 -30.70 13.40
C GLY A 21 -0.93 -29.66 12.88
N ALA A 22 0.20 -29.47 13.56
CA ALA A 22 1.28 -28.60 13.12
C ALA A 22 1.91 -29.08 11.80
N GLY A 23 1.96 -30.39 11.56
CA GLY A 23 2.44 -30.99 10.33
C GLY A 23 1.54 -30.70 9.12
N PHE A 24 0.22 -30.75 9.30
CA PHE A 24 -0.76 -30.36 8.28
C PHE A 24 -0.78 -28.86 8.05
N GLU A 25 -0.69 -28.07 9.12
CA GLU A 25 -0.58 -26.61 9.05
C GLU A 25 0.71 -26.19 8.31
N THR A 26 1.81 -26.91 8.52
CA THR A 26 3.05 -26.71 7.76
C THR A 26 3.03 -27.33 6.36
N HIS A 27 2.12 -28.25 6.03
CA HIS A 27 1.91 -28.72 4.66
C HIS A 27 1.09 -27.74 3.82
N GLY A 28 0.26 -26.90 4.45
CA GLY A 28 -0.29 -25.68 3.84
C GLY A 28 0.75 -24.57 3.61
N ARG A 29 2.04 -24.93 3.59
CA ARG A 29 3.15 -24.00 3.38
C ARG A 29 2.94 -23.27 2.07
N LEU A 30 3.09 -21.96 2.16
CA LEU A 30 3.25 -21.06 1.03
C LEU A 30 4.12 -21.69 -0.05
N ASP A 31 3.56 -21.85 -1.23
CA ASP A 31 4.33 -22.17 -2.42
C ASP A 31 5.24 -20.98 -2.72
N ARG A 32 6.49 -21.09 -2.26
CA ARG A 32 7.50 -20.04 -2.44
C ARG A 32 7.78 -19.77 -3.92
N GLY A 33 7.64 -20.79 -4.79
CA GLY A 33 7.78 -20.62 -6.22
C GLY A 33 6.70 -19.67 -6.73
N ARG A 34 5.45 -19.98 -6.45
CA ARG A 34 4.30 -19.14 -6.84
C ARG A 34 4.35 -17.72 -6.27
N ILE A 35 4.83 -17.54 -5.04
CA ILE A 35 5.04 -16.20 -4.45
C ILE A 35 6.10 -15.43 -5.24
N ASN A 36 7.23 -16.06 -5.54
CA ASN A 36 8.30 -15.42 -6.30
C ASN A 36 7.82 -15.05 -7.70
N ASP A 37 7.14 -15.96 -8.39
CA ASP A 37 6.55 -15.72 -9.72
C ASP A 37 5.59 -14.52 -9.69
N PHE A 38 4.78 -14.40 -8.63
CA PHE A 38 3.91 -13.24 -8.43
C PHE A 38 4.71 -11.93 -8.29
N HIS A 39 5.72 -11.90 -7.41
CA HIS A 39 6.52 -10.69 -7.20
C HIS A 39 7.31 -10.31 -8.46
N GLU A 40 7.84 -11.29 -9.19
CA GLU A 40 8.48 -11.09 -10.49
C GLU A 40 7.49 -10.55 -11.53
N ALA A 41 6.26 -11.05 -11.59
CA ALA A 41 5.23 -10.54 -12.48
C ALA A 41 4.84 -9.09 -12.16
N VAL A 42 4.71 -8.74 -10.88
CA VAL A 42 4.43 -7.36 -10.43
C VAL A 42 5.58 -6.43 -10.82
N GLU A 43 6.83 -6.81 -10.53
CA GLU A 43 8.00 -6.01 -10.88
C GLU A 43 8.14 -5.86 -12.40
N HIS A 44 7.97 -6.95 -13.15
CA HIS A 44 8.00 -6.94 -14.60
C HIS A 44 6.95 -5.98 -15.16
N GLN A 45 5.70 -6.11 -14.72
CA GLN A 45 4.60 -5.25 -15.15
C GLN A 45 4.89 -3.77 -14.87
N TYR A 46 5.46 -3.45 -13.70
CA TYR A 46 5.89 -2.09 -13.41
C TYR A 46 6.95 -1.62 -14.41
N ARG A 47 8.05 -2.37 -14.56
CA ARG A 47 9.20 -1.94 -15.37
C ARG A 47 8.88 -1.81 -16.86
N THR A 48 8.10 -2.74 -17.42
CA THR A 48 7.89 -2.82 -18.87
C THR A 48 6.66 -2.08 -19.35
N VAL A 49 5.64 -1.91 -18.49
CA VAL A 49 4.36 -1.31 -18.88
C VAL A 49 4.12 0.03 -18.19
N ILE A 50 4.32 0.10 -16.88
CA ILE A 50 3.93 1.27 -16.10
C ILE A 50 4.99 2.36 -16.12
N ALA A 51 6.25 2.04 -15.85
CA ALA A 51 7.33 3.02 -15.75
C ALA A 51 7.42 3.91 -17.01
N PRO A 52 7.35 3.39 -18.25
CA PRO A 52 7.33 4.23 -19.45
C PRO A 52 6.11 5.15 -19.53
N LYS A 53 4.92 4.67 -19.11
CA LYS A 53 3.70 5.49 -19.08
C LYS A 53 3.70 6.57 -18.00
N LEU A 54 4.59 6.45 -17.02
CA LEU A 54 4.76 7.44 -15.97
C LEU A 54 5.83 8.49 -16.32
N GLU A 55 6.61 8.29 -17.38
CA GLU A 55 7.56 9.32 -17.84
C GLU A 55 6.82 10.56 -18.35
N ASN A 56 5.77 10.35 -19.15
CA ASN A 56 4.87 11.40 -19.62
C ASN A 56 3.44 11.01 -19.29
N LEU A 57 2.77 11.82 -18.47
CA LEU A 57 1.42 11.54 -18.00
C LEU A 57 0.42 12.55 -18.58
N GLY A 58 -0.80 12.10 -18.85
CA GLY A 58 -1.91 12.94 -19.33
C GLY A 58 -1.96 13.10 -20.86
N PRO A 59 -3.00 13.80 -21.37
CA PRO A 59 -3.15 14.03 -22.80
C PRO A 59 -2.04 14.97 -23.32
N ASN A 60 -1.39 14.59 -24.42
CA ASN A 60 -0.30 15.36 -25.05
C ASN A 60 0.88 15.66 -24.10
N ASP A 61 1.18 14.75 -23.17
CA ASP A 61 2.31 14.88 -22.24
C ASP A 61 2.24 16.16 -21.39
N GLU A 62 1.03 16.54 -20.96
CA GLU A 62 0.78 17.73 -20.14
C GLU A 62 1.59 17.77 -18.83
N TRP A 63 1.92 16.60 -18.27
CA TRP A 63 2.63 16.47 -17.01
C TRP A 63 4.05 15.99 -17.20
N GLU A 64 4.99 16.87 -16.93
CA GLU A 64 6.41 16.52 -16.84
C GLU A 64 6.69 15.86 -15.49
N GLY A 65 7.20 14.63 -15.53
CA GLY A 65 7.40 13.79 -14.34
C GLY A 65 8.86 13.56 -13.99
N ASP A 66 9.32 14.08 -12.86
CA ASP A 66 10.65 13.81 -12.32
C ASP A 66 10.64 12.60 -11.38
N GLN A 67 11.55 11.66 -11.59
CA GLN A 67 11.79 10.58 -10.65
C GLN A 67 12.47 11.13 -9.40
N LEU A 68 11.84 10.93 -8.24
CA LEU A 68 12.44 11.25 -6.95
C LEU A 68 13.21 10.02 -6.41
N PRO A 69 14.38 10.23 -5.78
CA PRO A 69 15.06 9.18 -5.08
C PRO A 69 14.25 8.77 -3.85
N VAL A 70 13.93 7.49 -3.75
CA VAL A 70 13.29 6.93 -2.56
C VAL A 70 14.31 6.90 -1.42
N THR A 71 13.90 7.29 -0.22
CA THR A 71 14.79 7.32 0.94
C THR A 71 15.28 5.90 1.30
N PRO A 72 16.56 5.73 1.67
CA PRO A 72 17.09 4.44 2.12
C PRO A 72 16.30 3.86 3.30
N GLU A 73 15.77 4.71 4.18
CA GLU A 73 14.95 4.34 5.33
C GLU A 73 13.64 3.69 4.91
N ALA A 74 12.94 4.26 3.90
CA ALA A 74 11.72 3.65 3.37
C ALA A 74 12.00 2.29 2.72
N ILE A 75 13.12 2.15 2.00
CA ILE A 75 13.53 0.87 1.41
C ILE A 75 13.85 -0.17 2.49
N ALA A 76 14.61 0.22 3.52
CA ALA A 76 14.99 -0.67 4.61
C ALA A 76 13.78 -1.14 5.43
N LEU A 77 12.81 -0.25 5.64
CA LEU A 77 11.64 -0.48 6.46
C LEU A 77 10.56 -1.29 5.73
N LEU A 78 10.18 -0.86 4.53
CA LEU A 78 9.13 -1.51 3.74
C LEU A 78 9.62 -2.78 3.02
N ARG A 79 10.95 -2.93 2.86
CA ARG A 79 11.57 -4.02 2.10
C ARG A 79 10.82 -4.30 0.78
N PRO A 80 10.59 -3.25 -0.02
CA PRO A 80 9.67 -3.35 -1.14
C PRO A 80 10.24 -4.29 -2.20
N ASN A 81 9.34 -5.00 -2.88
CA ASN A 81 9.68 -5.67 -4.12
C ASN A 81 9.91 -4.62 -5.23
N PHE A 82 9.05 -3.60 -5.28
CA PHE A 82 9.27 -2.39 -6.04
C PHE A 82 8.73 -1.18 -5.30
N ILE A 83 9.37 -0.03 -5.51
CA ILE A 83 8.95 1.26 -4.98
C ILE A 83 9.34 2.35 -5.98
N PHE A 84 8.47 3.32 -6.17
CA PHE A 84 8.78 4.52 -6.94
C PHE A 84 8.10 5.73 -6.35
N GLU A 85 8.77 6.87 -6.49
CA GLU A 85 8.22 8.18 -6.18
C GLU A 85 8.46 9.10 -7.38
N ARG A 86 7.40 9.73 -7.90
CA ARG A 86 7.52 10.68 -9.02
C ARG A 86 6.76 11.96 -8.71
N ARG A 87 7.38 13.09 -9.04
CA ARG A 87 6.77 14.41 -8.94
C ARG A 87 6.38 14.89 -10.32
N TYR A 88 5.14 15.36 -10.45
CA TYR A 88 4.62 15.93 -11.67
C TYR A 88 4.34 17.42 -11.49
N ASN A 89 4.61 18.20 -12.53
CA ASN A 89 4.33 19.64 -12.58
C ASN A 89 3.96 20.04 -14.01
N ASN A 90 3.03 20.98 -14.17
CA ASN A 90 2.63 21.55 -15.46
C ASN A 90 2.87 23.08 -15.55
N GLY A 91 3.76 23.60 -14.71
CA GLY A 91 4.07 25.02 -14.56
C GLY A 91 3.06 25.82 -13.73
N ARG A 92 1.93 25.22 -13.32
CA ARG A 92 0.89 25.89 -12.51
C ARG A 92 0.64 25.19 -11.19
N VAL A 93 0.50 23.87 -11.23
CA VAL A 93 0.26 23.03 -10.06
C VAL A 93 1.10 21.76 -10.20
N GLY A 94 1.24 21.03 -9.10
CA GLY A 94 1.98 19.78 -9.10
C GLY A 94 1.43 18.79 -8.08
N PHE A 95 1.79 17.54 -8.27
CA PHE A 95 1.49 16.45 -7.34
C PHE A 95 2.66 15.48 -7.30
N THR A 96 2.67 14.60 -6.29
CA THR A 96 3.62 13.50 -6.20
C THR A 96 2.86 12.20 -6.08
N VAL A 97 3.26 11.19 -6.84
CA VAL A 97 2.77 9.83 -6.70
C VAL A 97 3.85 8.98 -6.07
N LEU A 98 3.49 8.22 -5.04
CA LEU A 98 4.32 7.21 -4.41
C LEU A 98 3.57 5.90 -4.52
N MET A 99 4.25 4.86 -4.98
CA MET A 99 3.73 3.50 -4.91
C MET A 99 4.81 2.58 -4.37
N SER A 100 4.41 1.71 -3.45
CA SER A 100 5.26 0.66 -2.91
C SER A 100 4.47 -0.64 -2.85
N GLN A 101 5.08 -1.74 -3.30
CA GLN A 101 4.59 -3.08 -3.01
C GLN A 101 5.62 -3.82 -2.18
N THR A 102 5.17 -4.30 -1.03
CA THR A 102 5.98 -5.02 -0.04
C THR A 102 5.98 -6.51 -0.38
N ARG A 103 7.06 -7.23 -0.04
CA ARG A 103 7.09 -8.70 -0.22
C ARG A 103 6.29 -9.44 0.85
N ASP A 104 6.14 -8.84 2.02
CA ASP A 104 5.41 -9.41 3.16
C ASP A 104 4.44 -8.36 3.68
N ALA A 105 3.18 -8.71 3.88
CA ALA A 105 2.13 -7.76 4.26
C ALA A 105 2.42 -7.11 5.63
N ARG A 106 3.21 -7.76 6.49
CA ARG A 106 3.65 -7.20 7.77
C ARG A 106 4.52 -5.95 7.59
N ASP A 107 5.22 -5.84 6.47
CA ASP A 107 6.07 -4.68 6.18
C ASP A 107 5.27 -3.46 5.76
N MET A 108 3.95 -3.58 5.59
CA MET A 108 3.05 -2.44 5.37
C MET A 108 2.41 -1.94 6.68
N LEU A 109 2.48 -2.71 7.76
CA LEU A 109 1.79 -2.35 9.00
C LEU A 109 2.34 -1.05 9.60
N GLY A 110 1.43 -0.14 9.91
CA GLY A 110 1.77 1.18 10.46
C GLY A 110 2.34 2.16 9.42
N HIS A 111 2.46 1.76 8.15
CA HIS A 111 2.96 2.63 7.08
C HIS A 111 1.82 3.21 6.26
N TYR A 112 1.14 4.21 6.82
CA TYR A 112 0.04 4.91 6.16
C TYR A 112 0.01 6.39 6.59
N PRO A 113 -0.70 7.28 5.85
CA PRO A 113 -0.46 8.71 5.95
C PRO A 113 -0.59 9.31 7.38
N PRO A 114 -1.63 9.00 8.17
CA PRO A 114 -1.75 9.46 9.56
C PRO A 114 -0.55 9.18 10.46
N ILE A 115 0.25 8.14 10.20
CA ILE A 115 1.46 7.82 10.99
C ILE A 115 2.69 8.43 10.35
N CYS A 116 2.87 8.25 9.04
CA CYS A 116 4.09 8.70 8.35
C CYS A 116 4.23 10.23 8.35
N TYR A 117 3.17 10.97 8.00
CA TYR A 117 3.26 12.43 7.92
C TYR A 117 3.31 13.07 9.31
N THR A 118 2.61 12.51 10.30
CA THR A 118 2.67 13.02 11.67
C THR A 118 4.04 12.81 12.32
N GLY A 119 4.68 11.66 12.06
CA GLY A 119 6.08 11.43 12.42
C GLY A 119 7.07 12.40 11.79
N GLN A 120 6.70 13.05 10.68
CA GLN A 120 7.48 14.08 9.98
C GLN A 120 7.11 15.52 10.42
N GLY A 121 6.27 15.67 11.45
CA GLY A 121 5.87 16.97 11.99
C GLY A 121 4.66 17.61 11.31
N TRP A 122 3.93 16.89 10.45
CA TRP A 122 2.64 17.35 9.96
C TRP A 122 1.53 17.09 10.97
N ARG A 123 0.53 17.96 11.01
CA ARG A 123 -0.68 17.77 11.82
C ARG A 123 -1.82 17.35 10.93
N LEU A 124 -2.42 16.19 11.22
CA LEU A 124 -3.67 15.75 10.58
C LEU A 124 -4.81 16.70 10.99
N THR A 125 -5.45 17.35 10.01
CA THR A 125 -6.55 18.29 10.24
C THR A 125 -7.90 17.76 9.78
N ARG A 126 -7.92 16.88 8.79
CA ARG A 126 -9.13 16.18 8.33
C ARG A 126 -8.78 14.79 7.83
N GLN A 127 -9.67 13.85 8.08
CA GLN A 127 -9.68 12.54 7.47
C GLN A 127 -11.12 12.24 7.04
N VAL A 128 -11.32 11.70 5.84
CA VAL A 128 -12.65 11.18 5.47
C VAL A 128 -12.98 9.93 6.29
N GLU A 129 -14.19 9.83 6.82
CA GLU A 129 -14.60 8.69 7.65
C GLU A 129 -14.76 7.40 6.82
N GLN A 130 -15.15 7.54 5.56
CA GLN A 130 -15.31 6.45 4.60
C GLN A 130 -14.76 6.88 3.24
N PRO A 131 -14.30 5.92 2.41
CA PRO A 131 -13.93 6.18 1.03
C PRO A 131 -15.11 6.80 0.29
N LYS A 132 -14.93 8.02 -0.23
CA LYS A 132 -15.99 8.72 -0.96
C LYS A 132 -16.15 8.20 -2.38
N ASP A 133 -15.02 7.84 -2.99
CA ASP A 133 -14.93 7.51 -4.40
C ASP A 133 -14.55 6.04 -4.58
N ARG A 134 -15.15 5.42 -5.59
CA ARG A 134 -14.99 4.01 -5.94
C ARG A 134 -14.64 3.92 -7.42
N TRP A 135 -13.36 3.70 -7.71
CA TRP A 135 -12.94 3.30 -9.05
C TRP A 135 -13.06 1.79 -9.19
N VAL A 136 -13.32 1.29 -10.39
CA VAL A 136 -13.47 -0.16 -10.63
C VAL A 136 -12.31 -0.65 -11.48
N VAL A 137 -11.59 -1.67 -11.00
CA VAL A 137 -10.52 -2.38 -11.71
C VAL A 137 -10.81 -3.88 -11.64
N ASP A 138 -11.10 -4.52 -12.78
CA ASP A 138 -11.52 -5.94 -12.84
C ASP A 138 -12.60 -6.27 -11.78
N ASP A 139 -13.69 -5.50 -11.78
CA ASP A 139 -14.82 -5.61 -10.83
C ASP A 139 -14.47 -5.34 -9.35
N VAL A 140 -13.22 -4.99 -9.04
CA VAL A 140 -12.80 -4.60 -7.69
C VAL A 140 -12.95 -3.10 -7.53
N SER A 141 -13.71 -2.71 -6.51
CA SER A 141 -13.83 -1.31 -6.11
C SER A 141 -12.59 -0.87 -5.34
N ILE A 142 -11.84 0.08 -5.90
CA ILE A 142 -10.69 0.72 -5.25
C ILE A 142 -11.20 1.79 -4.29
N ALA A 143 -10.91 1.61 -3.00
CA ALA A 143 -11.35 2.47 -1.92
C ALA A 143 -10.26 3.50 -1.58
N VAL A 144 -10.46 4.76 -2.00
CA VAL A 144 -9.48 5.84 -1.77
C VAL A 144 -9.88 6.67 -0.56
N MET A 145 -8.91 6.85 0.35
CA MET A 145 -9.02 7.75 1.50
C MET A 145 -8.34 9.08 1.21
N GLU A 146 -8.91 10.17 1.70
CA GLU A 146 -8.32 11.50 1.63
C GLU A 146 -8.01 12.02 3.05
N TYR A 147 -6.79 12.54 3.20
CA TYR A 147 -6.27 13.10 4.44
C TYR A 147 -5.76 14.52 4.17
N ASP A 148 -6.13 15.46 5.03
CA ASP A 148 -5.61 16.82 4.99
C ASP A 148 -4.64 17.03 6.14
N PHE A 149 -3.48 17.57 5.81
CA PHE A 149 -2.44 17.89 6.77
C PHE A 149 -2.07 19.37 6.69
N ARG A 150 -1.66 19.91 7.85
CA ARG A 150 -1.07 21.24 7.97
C ARG A 150 0.24 21.18 8.71
N ARG A 151 1.17 22.08 8.36
CA ARG A 151 2.38 22.32 9.12
C ARG A 151 2.65 23.81 9.18
N SER A 152 2.73 24.33 10.40
CA SER A 152 3.10 25.71 10.68
C SER A 152 4.60 25.80 10.91
N TYR A 153 5.19 26.90 10.45
CA TYR A 153 6.58 27.24 10.74
C TYR A 153 6.57 28.55 11.52
N GLU A 154 7.08 28.51 12.76
CA GLU A 154 7.36 29.73 13.52
C GLU A 154 8.67 30.31 12.98
N PHE A 155 8.56 31.42 12.24
CA PHE A 155 9.70 32.27 11.93
C PHE A 155 9.86 33.31 13.04
N SER A 156 11.10 33.74 13.31
CA SER A 156 11.47 34.50 14.49
C SER A 156 10.77 35.87 14.59
N VAL A 157 10.08 36.07 15.73
CA VAL A 157 9.64 37.30 16.43
C VAL A 157 8.81 38.36 15.65
N ASP A 158 8.96 38.53 14.34
CA ASP A 158 8.29 39.60 13.58
C ASP A 158 7.61 39.17 12.26
N GLU A 159 7.55 37.87 11.93
CA GLU A 159 6.94 37.38 10.68
C GLU A 159 5.64 36.57 10.91
N GLU A 160 4.68 36.71 9.98
CA GLU A 160 3.42 35.96 9.97
C GLU A 160 3.67 34.44 9.90
N GLU A 161 2.88 33.67 10.65
CA GLU A 161 2.92 32.20 10.64
C GLU A 161 2.65 31.67 9.22
N VAL A 162 3.67 31.13 8.56
CA VAL A 162 3.49 30.47 7.26
C VAL A 162 2.93 29.08 7.49
N GLN A 163 1.67 28.87 7.10
CA GLN A 163 1.04 27.55 7.07
C GLN A 163 1.25 26.88 5.71
N THR A 164 1.71 25.63 5.74
CA THR A 164 1.76 24.77 4.56
C THR A 164 0.63 23.74 4.64
N TYR A 165 0.05 23.45 3.47
CA TYR A 165 -1.09 22.55 3.33
C TYR A 165 -0.74 21.39 2.40
N LEU A 166 -1.23 20.21 2.75
CA LEU A 166 -0.96 18.95 2.06
C LEU A 166 -2.23 18.10 2.05
N VAL A 167 -2.62 17.61 0.87
CA VAL A 167 -3.68 16.60 0.75
C VAL A 167 -3.06 15.30 0.27
N VAL A 168 -3.36 14.20 0.96
CA VAL A 168 -2.90 12.87 0.58
C VAL A 168 -4.12 12.02 0.25
N ARG A 169 -4.19 11.54 -0.98
CA ARG A 169 -5.09 10.45 -1.36
C ARG A 169 -4.34 9.14 -1.30
N ASN A 170 -4.89 8.17 -0.60
CA ASN A 170 -4.23 6.90 -0.35
C ASN A 170 -5.21 5.74 -0.52
N PHE A 171 -4.75 4.68 -1.17
CA PHE A 171 -5.43 3.40 -1.17
C PHE A 171 -4.41 2.27 -1.09
N MET A 172 -4.87 1.12 -0.60
CA MET A 172 -4.07 -0.08 -0.50
C MET A 172 -4.76 -1.22 -1.21
N ILE A 173 -3.95 -2.12 -1.75
CA ILE A 173 -4.37 -3.24 -2.56
C ILE A 173 -3.76 -4.50 -1.96
N LEU A 174 -4.62 -5.49 -1.76
CA LEU A 174 -4.23 -6.83 -1.36
C LEU A 174 -4.33 -7.78 -2.55
N PRO A 175 -3.49 -8.82 -2.59
CA PRO A 175 -3.40 -9.72 -3.73
C PRO A 175 -4.53 -10.74 -3.82
N ASP A 176 -5.61 -10.58 -3.05
CA ASP A 176 -6.78 -11.46 -3.01
C ASP A 176 -8.07 -10.73 -3.43
N ARG A 177 -7.94 -9.86 -4.43
CA ARG A 177 -9.02 -9.03 -5.01
C ARG A 177 -9.69 -8.06 -4.03
N ASN A 178 -8.94 -7.60 -3.01
CA ASN A 178 -9.43 -6.60 -2.07
C ASN A 178 -8.67 -5.28 -2.21
N SER A 179 -9.42 -4.19 -2.19
CA SER A 179 -8.89 -2.87 -1.85
C SER A 179 -9.24 -2.55 -0.40
N VAL A 180 -8.26 -2.02 0.33
CA VAL A 180 -8.40 -1.72 1.76
C VAL A 180 -8.02 -0.27 2.01
N TRP A 181 -8.72 0.34 2.97
CA TRP A 181 -8.62 1.77 3.26
C TRP A 181 -8.13 2.05 4.69
N ASP A 182 -8.03 1.02 5.52
CA ASP A 182 -7.50 1.07 6.88
C ASP A 182 -6.46 -0.04 7.13
N MET A 183 -5.77 0.05 8.27
CA MET A 183 -4.76 -0.92 8.67
C MET A 183 -5.36 -2.19 9.26
N ASP A 184 -6.60 -2.18 9.75
CA ASP A 184 -7.23 -3.35 10.37
C ASP A 184 -7.38 -4.48 9.35
N LEU A 185 -7.72 -4.14 8.10
CA LEU A 185 -7.82 -5.11 7.02
C LEU A 185 -6.45 -5.63 6.55
N VAL A 186 -5.40 -4.79 6.60
CA VAL A 186 -4.01 -5.23 6.32
C VAL A 186 -3.52 -6.15 7.44
N ASP A 187 -3.84 -5.83 8.69
CA ASP A 187 -3.51 -6.63 9.87
C ASP A 187 -4.16 -8.02 9.77
N LYS A 188 -5.45 -8.07 9.47
CA LYS A 188 -6.15 -9.33 9.21
C LYS A 188 -5.55 -10.11 8.04
N HIS A 189 -5.07 -9.44 6.99
CA HIS A 189 -4.44 -10.11 5.85
C HIS A 189 -3.09 -10.74 6.23
N GLN A 190 -2.28 -10.08 7.07
CA GLN A 190 -0.99 -10.63 7.47
C GLN A 190 -1.10 -11.84 8.41
N GLU A 191 -2.19 -11.95 9.15
CA GLU A 191 -2.49 -13.11 10.00
C GLU A 191 -2.68 -14.40 9.18
N ASP A 192 -3.13 -14.30 7.92
CA ASP A 192 -3.26 -15.47 7.04
C ASP A 192 -1.90 -15.86 6.45
N PHE A 193 -1.28 -16.88 7.06
CA PHE A 193 -0.02 -17.47 6.61
C PHE A 193 -0.03 -17.89 5.14
N ARG A 194 -1.19 -18.13 4.52
CA ARG A 194 -1.31 -18.52 3.11
C ARG A 194 -1.26 -17.34 2.14
N LYS A 195 -1.43 -16.11 2.64
CA LYS A 195 -1.54 -14.90 1.82
C LYS A 195 -0.47 -13.86 2.12
N ARG A 196 -0.02 -13.75 3.37
CA ARG A 196 0.89 -12.67 3.80
C ARG A 196 2.17 -12.53 2.97
N GLY A 197 2.67 -13.64 2.40
CA GLY A 197 3.88 -13.65 1.57
C GLY A 197 3.69 -13.08 0.16
N TYR A 198 2.45 -12.79 -0.24
CA TYR A 198 2.14 -12.02 -1.44
C TYR A 198 2.16 -10.50 -1.17
N GLY A 199 2.32 -10.10 0.10
CA GLY A 199 2.53 -8.71 0.44
C GLY A 199 1.29 -7.82 0.38
N ALA A 200 1.54 -6.52 0.39
CA ALA A 200 0.53 -5.49 0.20
C ALA A 200 1.11 -4.34 -0.63
N ALA A 201 0.28 -3.71 -1.45
CA ALA A 201 0.63 -2.51 -2.18
C ALA A 201 -0.08 -1.29 -1.62
N GLN A 202 0.60 -0.15 -1.64
CA GLN A 202 0.06 1.15 -1.29
C GLN A 202 0.36 2.15 -2.41
N VAL A 203 -0.63 2.97 -2.72
CA VAL A 203 -0.49 4.12 -3.62
C VAL A 203 -0.89 5.38 -2.86
N GLN A 204 -0.04 6.39 -2.88
CA GLN A 204 -0.30 7.72 -2.35
C GLN A 204 -0.18 8.76 -3.46
N ILE A 205 -1.13 9.68 -3.51
CA ILE A 205 -1.12 10.86 -4.38
C ILE A 205 -1.14 12.08 -3.48
N VAL A 206 -0.07 12.86 -3.54
CA VAL A 206 0.21 13.98 -2.66
C VAL A 206 0.05 15.28 -3.43
N PHE A 207 -0.85 16.13 -2.96
CA PHE A 207 -1.11 17.45 -3.50
C PHE A 207 -0.58 18.51 -2.54
N TYR A 208 0.16 19.48 -3.08
CA TYR A 208 0.75 20.55 -2.29
C TYR A 208 -0.04 21.85 -2.46
N GLY A 209 -0.26 22.56 -1.36
CA GLY A 209 -0.88 23.88 -1.36
C GLY A 209 -2.41 23.86 -1.42
N GLU A 210 -3.01 24.99 -1.03
CA GLU A 210 -4.47 25.16 -0.94
C GLU A 210 -5.16 25.31 -2.30
N THR A 211 -4.39 25.50 -3.37
CA THR A 211 -4.90 25.81 -4.72
C THR A 211 -5.47 24.59 -5.46
N THR A 212 -5.28 23.37 -4.93
CA THR A 212 -5.84 22.17 -5.56
C THR A 212 -7.32 22.02 -5.21
N THR A 213 -8.18 22.23 -6.20
CA THR A 213 -9.62 22.02 -6.05
C THR A 213 -9.93 20.53 -5.94
N MET A 214 -11.09 20.18 -5.35
CA MET A 214 -11.53 18.78 -5.26
C MET A 214 -11.63 18.12 -6.64
N GLY A 215 -12.25 18.80 -7.61
CA GLY A 215 -12.36 18.28 -8.99
C GLY A 215 -11.01 18.03 -9.65
N PHE A 216 -10.03 18.92 -9.47
CA PHE A 216 -8.67 18.67 -9.95
C PHE A 216 -8.06 17.41 -9.33
N ARG A 217 -8.23 17.20 -8.02
CA ARG A 217 -7.74 15.97 -7.36
C ARG A 217 -8.42 14.72 -7.89
N ASP A 218 -9.72 14.79 -8.20
CA ASP A 218 -10.50 13.69 -8.79
C ASP A 218 -10.00 13.32 -10.19
N ASP A 219 -9.74 14.32 -11.03
CA ASP A 219 -9.21 14.13 -12.38
C ASP A 219 -7.83 13.45 -12.35
N ILE A 220 -6.91 13.94 -11.51
CA ILE A 220 -5.57 13.35 -11.33
C ILE A 220 -5.65 11.93 -10.77
N THR A 221 -6.53 11.70 -9.79
CA THR A 221 -6.71 10.37 -9.19
C THR A 221 -7.21 9.38 -10.24
N THR A 222 -8.21 9.78 -11.03
CA THR A 222 -8.77 8.96 -12.12
C THR A 222 -7.72 8.66 -13.19
N MET A 223 -6.95 9.67 -13.60
CA MET A 223 -5.87 9.50 -14.56
C MET A 223 -4.83 8.50 -14.07
N LEU A 224 -4.36 8.64 -12.82
CA LEU A 224 -3.35 7.76 -12.26
C LEU A 224 -3.87 6.32 -12.08
N ILE A 225 -5.08 6.14 -11.56
CA ILE A 225 -5.68 4.80 -11.42
C ILE A 225 -5.81 4.13 -12.79
N THR A 226 -6.25 4.87 -13.82
CA THR A 226 -6.34 4.36 -15.20
C THR A 226 -4.96 3.98 -15.75
N THR A 227 -3.94 4.81 -15.55
CA THR A 227 -2.57 4.50 -15.98
C THR A 227 -2.00 3.27 -15.26
N LEU A 228 -2.26 3.15 -13.95
CA LEU A 228 -1.80 2.05 -13.11
C LEU A 228 -2.62 0.77 -13.26
N GLU A 229 -3.81 0.83 -13.89
CA GLU A 229 -4.76 -0.27 -13.98
C GLU A 229 -4.12 -1.62 -14.33
N PRO A 230 -3.23 -1.74 -15.35
CA PRO A 230 -2.62 -3.02 -15.68
C PRO A 230 -1.81 -3.64 -14.52
N LEU A 231 -1.10 -2.81 -13.74
CA LEU A 231 -0.34 -3.25 -12.57
C LEU A 231 -1.25 -3.58 -11.38
N LEU A 232 -2.29 -2.78 -11.17
CA LEU A 232 -3.29 -3.06 -10.14
C LEU A 232 -3.96 -4.41 -10.39
N LYS A 233 -4.27 -4.76 -11.65
CA LYS A 233 -4.79 -6.08 -12.03
C LYS A 233 -3.84 -7.21 -11.71
N THR A 234 -2.55 -7.05 -12.02
CA THR A 234 -1.52 -8.05 -11.66
C THR A 234 -1.47 -8.28 -10.16
N ILE A 235 -1.52 -7.21 -9.37
CA ILE A 235 -1.51 -7.31 -7.90
C ILE A 235 -2.79 -8.01 -7.41
N LEU A 236 -3.97 -7.51 -7.80
CA LEU A 236 -5.28 -8.00 -7.34
C LEU A 236 -5.49 -9.50 -7.61
N ASN A 237 -4.91 -10.02 -8.70
CA ASN A 237 -5.07 -11.42 -9.11
C ASN A 237 -3.93 -12.33 -8.61
N GLY A 238 -3.07 -11.88 -7.68
CA GLY A 238 -1.90 -12.62 -7.22
C GLY A 238 -2.22 -13.93 -6.47
N VAL A 239 -3.28 -13.92 -5.66
CA VAL A 239 -3.76 -15.07 -4.90
C VAL A 239 -5.02 -15.62 -5.56
N VAL A 240 -4.86 -16.74 -6.27
CA VAL A 240 -5.99 -17.60 -6.65
C VAL A 240 -6.15 -18.62 -5.53
N ILE A 241 -7.16 -18.41 -4.69
CA ILE A 241 -7.62 -19.40 -3.71
C ILE A 241 -8.60 -20.28 -4.48
N GLU A 242 -8.21 -21.52 -4.74
CA GLU A 242 -9.13 -22.56 -5.22
C GLU A 242 -10.05 -23.04 -4.09
#